data_AF-A0A7C7H756-F1
#
_entry.id   AF-A0A7C7H756-F1
#
_cell.length_a   1.000
_cell.length_b   1.000
_cell.length_c   1.000
_cell.angle_alpha   90.00
_cell.angle_beta   90.00
_cell.angle_gamma   90.00
#
_symmetry.space_group_name_H-M   'P 1'
#
loop_
_entity.id
_entity.type
_entity.pdbx_description
1 polymer ?
#
loop_
_entity_poly.entity_id
_entity_poly.type
_entity_poly.pdbx_seq_one_letter_code
_entity_poly.pdbx_strand_id
1 'polypeptide(L)'
;MLNISRRQHLSLLSILLFATACQVKPANSIHDLAAIHDKVTWQPVANPEIEELYQVSDHRALEEVILVNMGAVAPSQFSHAFELSSWMLVMLMHDDNPVARRKSVALLGNLAAGWIANHGATLSSAGDADIEQGLLQLREANDGPSLESAAQALLNSPAPDVYTAIRILSAYGRIIHNVPISARRHPILTSLALRLVLTGLYAAMLDADEEVSSSAQTTVNLLESHAK
;
A
#
# COMPACT_ATOMS: atom_id res chain seq x y z
N MET A 1 21.70 -54.27 -34.31
CA MET A 1 21.22 -53.09 -35.07
C MET A 1 20.80 -52.03 -34.06
N LEU A 2 21.59 -50.95 -33.96
CA LEU A 2 21.43 -49.85 -33.01
C LEU A 2 20.33 -48.90 -33.50
N ASN A 3 19.33 -48.64 -32.66
CA ASN A 3 18.28 -47.66 -32.95
C ASN A 3 18.31 -46.57 -31.86
N ILE A 4 19.05 -45.49 -32.13
CA ILE A 4 19.19 -44.32 -31.27
C ILE A 4 18.08 -43.34 -31.64
N SER A 5 17.03 -43.28 -30.82
CA SER A 5 15.90 -42.38 -31.01
C SER A 5 16.26 -40.96 -30.57
N ARG A 6 16.46 -40.08 -31.56
CA ARG A 6 16.56 -38.61 -31.42
C ARG A 6 15.20 -38.03 -31.03
N ARG A 7 14.93 -37.78 -29.75
CA ARG A 7 13.82 -36.90 -29.31
C ARG A 7 14.13 -36.24 -27.96
N GLN A 8 15.07 -35.29 -27.91
CA GLN A 8 15.27 -34.43 -26.71
C GLN A 8 15.83 -33.04 -27.06
N HIS A 9 15.26 -32.28 -28.00
CA HIS A 9 15.70 -30.88 -28.21
C HIS A 9 14.58 -29.95 -28.69
N LEU A 10 13.41 -29.93 -28.04
CA LEU A 10 12.33 -28.99 -28.42
C LEU A 10 11.45 -28.48 -27.25
N SER A 11 11.97 -28.46 -26.02
CA SER A 11 11.25 -27.88 -24.86
C SER A 11 12.14 -26.98 -23.98
N LEU A 12 13.10 -26.28 -24.59
CA LEU A 12 13.98 -25.34 -23.89
C LEU A 12 14.01 -23.93 -24.53
N LEU A 13 12.98 -23.59 -25.31
CA LEU A 13 12.90 -22.32 -26.03
C LEU A 13 11.61 -21.53 -25.72
N SER A 14 11.11 -21.63 -24.49
CA SER A 14 9.91 -20.88 -24.03
C SER A 14 10.10 -20.15 -22.70
N ILE A 15 11.31 -20.10 -22.13
CA ILE A 15 11.61 -19.46 -20.83
C ILE A 15 12.43 -18.16 -20.99
N LEU A 16 12.65 -17.69 -22.22
CA LEU A 16 13.46 -16.51 -22.53
C LEU A 16 12.64 -15.38 -23.19
N LEU A 17 11.37 -15.26 -22.82
CA LEU A 17 10.53 -14.07 -23.07
C LEU A 17 10.29 -13.28 -21.78
N PHE A 18 11.25 -13.30 -20.84
CA PHE A 18 11.42 -12.18 -19.93
C PHE A 18 12.09 -11.06 -20.71
N ALA A 19 11.28 -10.42 -21.55
CA ALA A 19 11.59 -9.14 -22.13
C ALA A 19 12.13 -8.26 -21.00
N THR A 20 13.22 -7.58 -21.31
CA THR A 20 13.64 -6.34 -20.71
C THR A 20 12.51 -5.32 -20.85
N ALA A 21 11.43 -5.51 -20.09
CA ALA A 21 10.49 -4.45 -19.81
C ALA A 21 11.32 -3.41 -19.07
N CYS A 22 11.46 -2.21 -19.66
CA CYS A 22 11.91 -1.03 -18.94
C CYS A 22 11.23 -1.07 -17.58
N GLN A 23 12.01 -1.25 -16.51
CA GLN A 23 11.48 -1.37 -15.16
C GLN A 23 10.75 -0.06 -14.85
N VAL A 24 9.43 -0.03 -15.02
CA VAL A 24 8.61 1.05 -14.51
C VAL A 24 8.87 1.06 -13.01
N LYS A 25 9.50 2.15 -12.54
CA LYS A 25 9.86 2.25 -11.13
C LYS A 25 8.55 2.20 -10.34
N PRO A 26 8.43 1.37 -9.30
CA PRO A 26 7.19 1.29 -8.50
C PRO A 26 6.72 2.65 -7.96
N ALA A 27 7.65 3.59 -7.72
CA ALA A 27 7.34 4.97 -7.35
C ALA A 27 6.51 5.71 -8.43
N ASN A 28 6.78 5.45 -9.71
CA ASN A 28 6.01 6.04 -10.81
C ASN A 28 4.63 5.40 -10.91
N SER A 29 4.48 4.11 -10.57
CA SER A 29 3.19 3.42 -10.64
C SER A 29 2.11 4.10 -9.77
N ILE A 30 2.47 4.72 -8.64
CA ILE A 30 1.55 5.52 -7.83
C ILE A 30 1.03 6.74 -8.59
N HIS A 31 1.93 7.46 -9.24
CA HIS A 31 1.56 8.59 -10.08
C HIS A 31 0.76 8.16 -11.31
N ASP A 32 1.12 7.02 -11.92
CA ASP A 32 0.41 6.47 -13.07
C ASP A 32 -1.03 6.07 -12.68
N LEU A 33 -1.23 5.42 -11.53
CA LEU A 33 -2.56 5.09 -11.02
C LEU A 33 -3.41 6.35 -10.80
N ALA A 34 -2.83 7.37 -10.16
CA ALA A 34 -3.54 8.63 -9.94
C ALA A 34 -3.82 9.38 -11.26
N ALA A 35 -2.97 9.20 -12.28
CA ALA A 35 -3.10 9.87 -13.57
C ALA A 35 -4.15 9.24 -14.49
N ILE A 36 -4.58 8.01 -14.21
CA ILE A 36 -5.72 7.36 -14.90
C ILE A 36 -7.05 7.55 -14.15
N HIS A 37 -7.07 8.30 -13.04
CA HIS A 37 -8.30 8.59 -12.28
C HIS A 37 -8.59 10.09 -12.22
N ASP A 38 -9.89 10.43 -12.21
CA ASP A 38 -10.33 11.80 -11.94
C ASP A 38 -10.01 12.17 -10.48
N LYS A 39 -9.41 13.36 -10.28
CA LYS A 39 -8.88 13.76 -8.97
C LYS A 39 -9.95 14.06 -7.92
N VAL A 40 -11.21 14.24 -8.35
CA VAL A 40 -12.32 14.61 -7.45
C VAL A 40 -13.23 13.41 -7.21
N THR A 41 -13.56 12.69 -8.26
CA THR A 41 -14.53 11.59 -8.23
C THR A 41 -13.90 10.21 -8.17
N TRP A 42 -12.58 10.11 -8.39
CA TRP A 42 -11.85 8.85 -8.51
C TRP A 42 -12.41 7.92 -9.59
N GLN A 43 -13.12 8.48 -10.57
CA GLN A 43 -13.63 7.71 -11.70
C GLN A 43 -12.52 7.50 -12.73
N PRO A 44 -12.55 6.37 -13.47
CA PRO A 44 -11.67 6.14 -14.60
C PRO A 44 -11.62 7.31 -15.59
N VAL A 45 -10.42 7.72 -15.98
CA VAL A 45 -10.17 8.64 -17.10
C VAL A 45 -9.13 8.05 -18.04
N ALA A 46 -9.32 8.28 -19.34
CA ALA A 46 -8.36 7.87 -20.34
C ALA A 46 -7.07 8.69 -20.21
N ASN A 47 -5.92 8.02 -20.36
CA ASN A 47 -4.62 8.67 -20.36
C ASN A 47 -3.73 7.98 -21.40
N PRO A 48 -3.71 8.49 -22.64
CA PRO A 48 -3.00 7.83 -23.75
C PRO A 48 -1.50 7.62 -23.49
N GLU A 49 -0.86 8.53 -22.74
CA GLU A 49 0.57 8.41 -22.41
C GLU A 49 0.84 7.20 -21.50
N ILE A 50 -0.05 6.96 -20.52
CA ILE A 50 0.06 5.80 -19.62
C ILE A 50 -0.39 4.53 -20.34
N GLU A 51 -1.46 4.58 -21.13
CA GLU A 51 -1.94 3.44 -21.93
C GLU A 51 -0.84 2.95 -22.90
N GLU A 52 -0.11 3.87 -23.54
CA GLU A 52 1.03 3.56 -24.40
C GLU A 52 2.21 2.98 -23.61
N LEU A 53 2.54 3.58 -22.45
CA LEU A 53 3.63 3.12 -21.57
C LEU A 53 3.45 1.66 -21.13
N TYR A 54 2.22 1.28 -20.80
CA TYR A 54 1.89 -0.07 -20.34
C TYR A 54 1.40 -1.00 -21.46
N GLN A 55 1.15 -0.47 -22.66
CA GLN A 55 0.57 -1.18 -23.81
C GLN A 55 -0.79 -1.82 -23.50
N VAL A 56 -1.62 -1.13 -22.71
CA VAL A 56 -2.96 -1.57 -22.31
C VAL A 56 -3.95 -0.43 -22.48
N SER A 57 -4.92 -0.60 -23.38
CA SER A 57 -5.95 0.41 -23.66
C SER A 57 -7.23 0.27 -22.84
N ASP A 58 -7.47 -0.91 -22.26
CA ASP A 58 -8.59 -1.11 -21.33
C ASP A 58 -8.20 -0.58 -19.96
N HIS A 59 -8.94 0.40 -19.45
CA HIS A 59 -8.61 1.09 -18.20
C HIS A 59 -8.54 0.11 -17.00
N ARG A 60 -9.46 -0.87 -16.93
CA ARG A 60 -9.50 -1.81 -15.79
C ARG A 60 -8.35 -2.81 -15.85
N ALA A 61 -8.01 -3.29 -17.04
CA ALA A 61 -6.81 -4.09 -17.22
C ALA A 61 -5.53 -3.28 -16.91
N LEU A 62 -5.48 -2.00 -17.30
CA LEU A 62 -4.36 -1.11 -17.03
C LEU A 62 -4.17 -0.88 -15.53
N GLU A 63 -5.24 -0.53 -14.82
CA GLU A 63 -5.28 -0.42 -13.36
C GLU A 63 -4.74 -1.68 -12.68
N GLU A 64 -5.20 -2.86 -13.11
CA GLU A 64 -4.74 -4.12 -12.53
C GLU A 64 -3.25 -4.37 -12.73
N VAL A 65 -2.69 -4.00 -13.89
CA VAL A 65 -1.25 -4.11 -14.16
C VAL A 65 -0.46 -3.13 -13.28
N ILE A 66 -0.95 -1.90 -13.14
CA ILE A 66 -0.33 -0.88 -12.28
C ILE A 66 -0.33 -1.37 -10.82
N LEU A 67 -1.44 -1.91 -10.31
CA LEU A 67 -1.55 -2.46 -8.96
C LEU A 67 -0.59 -3.64 -8.74
N VAL A 68 -0.39 -4.49 -9.75
CA VAL A 68 0.62 -5.57 -9.68
C VAL A 68 2.03 -4.98 -9.54
N ASN A 69 2.37 -3.93 -10.28
CA ASN A 69 3.67 -3.27 -10.18
C ASN A 69 3.88 -2.60 -8.82
N MET A 70 2.84 -2.01 -8.23
CA MET A 70 2.89 -1.47 -6.86
C MET A 70 3.20 -2.53 -5.81
N GLY A 71 2.83 -3.79 -6.05
CA GLY A 71 3.15 -4.91 -5.17
C GLY A 71 4.65 -5.16 -4.97
N ALA A 72 5.51 -4.54 -5.79
CA ALA A 72 6.96 -4.60 -5.62
C ALA A 72 7.49 -3.62 -4.54
N VAL A 73 6.67 -2.71 -4.02
CA VAL A 73 7.09 -1.78 -2.94
C VAL A 73 7.35 -2.58 -1.66
N ALA A 74 8.60 -2.56 -1.19
CA ALA A 74 8.97 -3.27 0.02
C ALA A 74 8.50 -2.51 1.27
N PRO A 75 8.09 -3.21 2.35
CA PRO A 75 7.70 -2.58 3.62
C PRO A 75 8.76 -1.64 4.22
N SER A 76 10.04 -1.90 3.94
CA SER A 76 11.19 -1.10 4.40
C SER A 76 11.41 0.20 3.61
N GLN A 77 10.75 0.37 2.45
CA GLN A 77 10.80 1.61 1.66
C GLN A 77 9.79 2.62 2.21
N PHE A 78 9.93 3.02 3.48
CA PHE A 78 8.86 3.69 4.24
C PHE A 78 8.16 4.85 3.54
N SER A 79 8.89 5.75 2.87
CA SER A 79 8.27 6.84 2.11
C SER A 79 7.24 6.31 1.11
N HIS A 80 7.66 5.36 0.26
CA HIS A 80 6.79 4.74 -0.75
C HIS A 80 5.74 3.82 -0.14
N ALA A 81 6.07 3.07 0.91
CA ALA A 81 5.14 2.17 1.56
C ALA A 81 3.98 2.92 2.22
N PHE A 82 4.26 4.05 2.88
CA PHE A 82 3.23 4.86 3.54
C PHE A 82 2.38 5.59 2.50
N GLU A 83 3.00 6.12 1.45
CA GLU A 83 2.28 6.73 0.34
C GLU A 83 1.39 5.69 -0.37
N LEU A 84 1.92 4.51 -0.70
CA LEU A 84 1.16 3.41 -1.28
C LEU A 84 -0.03 3.04 -0.39
N SER A 85 0.17 2.88 0.92
CA SER A 85 -0.93 2.60 1.85
C SER A 85 -2.01 3.69 1.79
N SER A 86 -1.63 4.98 1.72
CA SER A 86 -2.61 6.06 1.59
C SER A 86 -3.44 5.96 0.30
N TRP A 87 -2.81 5.63 -0.83
CA TRP A 87 -3.49 5.44 -2.10
C TRP A 87 -4.36 4.19 -2.13
N MET A 88 -3.91 3.10 -1.52
CA MET A 88 -4.72 1.88 -1.40
C MET A 88 -5.95 2.09 -0.52
N LEU A 89 -5.85 2.96 0.50
CA LEU A 89 -7.03 3.38 1.26
C LEU A 89 -7.98 4.26 0.43
N VAL A 90 -7.47 5.15 -0.43
CA VAL A 90 -8.31 5.91 -1.38
C VAL A 90 -9.06 4.97 -2.32
N MET A 91 -8.34 4.01 -2.94
CA MET A 91 -8.93 2.98 -3.81
C MET A 91 -10.03 2.21 -3.08
N LEU A 92 -9.76 1.77 -1.85
CA LEU A 92 -10.70 1.02 -1.04
C LEU A 92 -11.99 1.79 -0.74
N MET A 93 -11.92 3.12 -0.62
CA MET A 93 -13.09 3.95 -0.28
C MET A 93 -13.85 4.48 -1.50
N HIS A 94 -13.20 4.62 -2.65
CA HIS A 94 -13.74 5.38 -3.78
C HIS A 94 -13.80 4.62 -5.10
N ASP A 95 -13.04 3.54 -5.26
CA ASP A 95 -13.10 2.77 -6.48
C ASP A 95 -14.40 1.97 -6.55
N ASP A 96 -15.10 2.00 -7.69
CA ASP A 96 -16.31 1.21 -7.88
C ASP A 96 -16.02 -0.26 -8.25
N ASN A 97 -14.79 -0.57 -8.69
CA ASN A 97 -14.36 -1.90 -9.09
C ASN A 97 -13.97 -2.76 -7.87
N PRO A 98 -14.76 -3.79 -7.51
CA PRO A 98 -14.44 -4.66 -6.38
C PRO A 98 -13.14 -5.44 -6.57
N VAL A 99 -12.70 -5.69 -7.81
CA VAL A 99 -11.41 -6.35 -8.07
C VAL A 99 -10.26 -5.45 -7.61
N ALA A 100 -10.29 -4.16 -7.96
CA ALA A 100 -9.28 -3.20 -7.55
C ALA A 100 -9.27 -3.03 -6.03
N ARG A 101 -10.44 -2.89 -5.40
CA ARG A 101 -10.56 -2.80 -3.93
C ARG A 101 -9.99 -4.03 -3.22
N ARG A 102 -10.23 -5.25 -3.72
CA ARG A 102 -9.61 -6.48 -3.16
C ARG A 102 -8.10 -6.48 -3.31
N LYS A 103 -7.56 -6.04 -4.44
CA LYS A 103 -6.10 -5.91 -4.62
C LYS A 103 -5.52 -4.88 -3.65
N SER A 104 -6.23 -3.79 -3.39
CA SER A 104 -5.84 -2.81 -2.36
C SER A 104 -5.79 -3.43 -0.96
N VAL A 105 -6.79 -4.25 -0.59
CA VAL A 105 -6.76 -5.02 0.68
C VAL A 105 -5.52 -5.91 0.76
N ALA A 106 -5.21 -6.65 -0.31
CA ALA A 106 -4.04 -7.53 -0.34
C ALA A 106 -2.71 -6.77 -0.20
N LEU A 107 -2.56 -5.63 -0.91
CA LEU A 107 -1.37 -4.78 -0.83
C LEU A 107 -1.19 -4.21 0.58
N LEU A 108 -2.26 -3.68 1.17
CA LEU A 108 -2.28 -3.18 2.55
C LEU A 108 -1.90 -4.26 3.56
N GLY A 109 -2.47 -5.46 3.40
CA GLY A 109 -2.16 -6.63 4.23
C GLY A 109 -0.69 -7.04 4.14
N ASN A 110 -0.12 -7.07 2.93
CA ASN A 110 1.29 -7.41 2.72
C ASN A 110 2.25 -6.40 3.36
N LEU A 111 1.97 -5.10 3.20
CA LEU A 111 2.77 -4.04 3.85
C LEU A 111 2.70 -4.15 5.37
N ALA A 112 1.48 -4.28 5.91
CA ALA A 112 1.23 -4.41 7.34
C ALA A 112 1.90 -5.65 7.95
N ALA A 113 1.77 -6.82 7.30
CA ALA A 113 2.43 -8.05 7.73
C ALA A 113 3.96 -7.90 7.69
N GLY A 114 4.49 -7.25 6.66
CA GLY A 114 5.92 -6.97 6.54
C GLY A 114 6.45 -6.04 7.63
N TRP A 115 5.67 -5.05 8.03
CA TRP A 115 5.98 -4.17 9.16
C TRP A 115 6.00 -4.90 10.51
N ILE A 116 5.02 -5.78 10.74
CA ILE A 116 5.00 -6.64 11.94
C ILE A 116 6.25 -7.52 11.96
N ALA A 117 6.49 -8.27 10.89
CA ALA A 117 7.55 -9.28 10.83
C ALA A 117 8.97 -8.70 10.90
N ASN A 118 9.21 -7.54 10.28
CA ASN A 118 10.58 -7.05 10.05
C ASN A 118 10.90 -5.72 10.73
N HIS A 119 9.89 -5.00 11.20
CA HIS A 119 10.05 -3.64 11.71
C HIS A 119 9.47 -3.43 13.11
N GLY A 120 8.95 -4.49 13.74
CA GLY A 120 8.48 -4.46 15.12
C GLY A 120 7.20 -3.65 15.29
N ALA A 121 6.37 -3.57 14.24
CA ALA A 121 5.04 -2.99 14.37
C ALA A 121 4.18 -3.85 15.31
N THR A 122 3.51 -3.19 16.24
CA THR A 122 2.64 -3.82 17.24
C THR A 122 1.33 -3.04 17.35
N LEU A 123 0.25 -3.72 17.72
CA LEU A 123 -1.00 -3.06 18.08
C LEU A 123 -0.94 -2.62 19.54
N SER A 124 -1.21 -1.33 19.76
CA SER A 124 -1.43 -0.77 21.08
C SER A 124 -2.89 -0.38 21.25
N SER A 125 -3.37 -0.45 22.49
CA SER A 125 -4.65 0.17 22.82
C SER A 125 -4.59 1.67 22.52
N ALA A 126 -5.67 2.20 21.95
CA ALA A 126 -5.84 3.64 21.80
C ALA A 126 -5.79 4.30 23.19
N GLY A 127 -5.07 5.41 23.31
CA GLY A 127 -5.14 6.27 24.49
C GLY A 127 -6.24 7.33 24.35
N ASP A 128 -6.23 8.27 25.29
CA ASP A 128 -7.15 9.40 25.40
C ASP A 128 -6.50 10.75 25.00
N ALA A 129 -5.30 10.72 24.41
CA ALA A 129 -4.63 11.94 23.98
C ALA A 129 -5.41 12.63 22.86
N ASP A 130 -5.30 13.96 22.82
CA ASP A 130 -5.92 14.76 21.76
C ASP A 130 -5.24 14.51 20.41
N ILE A 131 -6.02 14.01 19.44
CA ILE A 131 -5.54 13.73 18.09
C ILE A 131 -5.10 15.01 17.38
N GLU A 132 -5.72 16.17 17.67
CA GLU A 132 -5.36 17.44 17.05
C GLU A 132 -3.92 17.83 17.41
N GLN A 133 -3.47 17.56 18.63
CA GLN A 133 -2.08 17.77 19.02
C GLN A 133 -1.11 16.88 18.23
N GLY A 134 -1.48 15.62 18.00
CA GLY A 134 -0.68 14.72 17.16
C GLY A 134 -0.59 15.19 15.71
N LEU A 135 -1.69 15.71 15.15
CA LEU A 135 -1.74 16.28 13.81
C LEU A 135 -0.91 17.58 13.70
N LEU A 136 -0.97 18.44 14.72
CA LEU A 136 -0.13 19.63 14.79
C LEU A 136 1.35 19.26 14.84
N GLN A 137 1.75 18.30 15.68
CA GLN A 137 3.13 17.81 15.73
C GLN A 137 3.58 17.24 14.38
N LEU A 138 2.72 16.47 13.71
CA LEU A 138 3.02 15.94 12.37
C LEU A 138 3.23 17.06 11.35
N ARG A 139 2.40 18.11 11.38
CA ARG A 139 2.52 19.24 10.46
C ARG A 139 3.85 19.98 10.62
N GLU A 140 4.35 20.12 11.85
CA GLU A 140 5.60 20.79 12.16
C GLU A 140 6.84 19.87 12.07
N ALA A 141 6.65 18.56 11.86
CA ALA A 141 7.73 17.59 11.86
C ALA A 141 8.63 17.75 10.61
N ASN A 142 9.93 17.88 10.84
CA ASN A 142 10.94 18.08 9.80
C ASN A 142 12.22 17.27 10.01
N ASP A 143 12.23 16.38 11.01
CA ASP A 143 13.34 15.50 11.33
C ASP A 143 12.84 14.17 11.93
N GLY A 144 13.75 13.21 12.10
CA GLY A 144 13.40 11.90 12.66
C GLY A 144 12.78 11.97 14.07
N PRO A 145 13.36 12.71 15.03
CA PRO A 145 12.77 12.88 16.37
C PRO A 145 11.35 13.46 16.37
N SER A 146 11.09 14.52 15.60
CA SER A 146 9.76 15.15 15.53
C SER A 146 8.71 14.22 14.91
N LEU A 147 9.08 13.44 13.88
CA LEU A 147 8.21 12.40 13.34
C LEU A 147 7.89 11.30 14.36
N GLU A 148 8.89 10.85 15.11
CA GLU A 148 8.70 9.85 16.19
C GLU A 148 7.78 10.38 17.30
N SER A 149 7.93 11.65 17.70
CA SER A 149 7.04 12.31 18.66
C SER A 149 5.60 12.39 18.14
N ALA A 150 5.42 12.85 16.90
CA ALA A 150 4.11 12.93 16.27
C ALA A 150 3.45 11.53 16.19
N ALA A 151 4.23 10.49 15.88
CA ALA A 151 3.71 9.13 15.78
C ALA A 151 3.25 8.60 17.12
N GLN A 152 4.03 8.86 18.17
CA GLN A 152 3.67 8.50 19.53
C GLN A 152 2.41 9.22 20.00
N ALA A 153 2.26 10.52 19.69
CA ALA A 153 1.06 11.29 20.02
C ALA A 153 -0.19 10.72 19.33
N LEU A 154 -0.08 10.41 18.03
CA LEU A 154 -1.16 9.80 17.24
C LEU A 154 -1.47 8.36 17.66
N LEU A 155 -0.50 7.58 18.12
CA LEU A 155 -0.74 6.24 18.69
C LEU A 155 -1.48 6.31 20.03
N ASN A 156 -1.23 7.37 20.81
CA ASN A 156 -1.87 7.59 22.09
C ASN A 156 -3.22 8.32 21.98
N SER A 157 -3.70 8.68 20.78
CA SER A 157 -5.01 9.28 20.58
C SER A 157 -6.09 8.23 20.27
N PRO A 158 -7.39 8.59 20.26
CA PRO A 158 -8.45 7.79 19.64
C PRO A 158 -8.14 7.45 18.18
N ALA A 159 -8.74 6.36 17.68
CA ALA A 159 -8.52 5.95 16.30
C ALA A 159 -9.14 6.99 15.36
N PRO A 160 -8.39 7.48 14.35
CA PRO A 160 -8.96 8.40 13.38
C PRO A 160 -10.01 7.71 12.52
N ASP A 161 -10.87 8.49 11.87
CA ASP A 161 -11.63 8.04 10.72
C ASP A 161 -10.70 7.71 9.54
N VAL A 162 -11.23 7.02 8.52
CA VAL A 162 -10.45 6.57 7.36
C VAL A 162 -9.84 7.72 6.55
N TYR A 163 -10.52 8.87 6.43
CA TYR A 163 -10.01 10.01 5.68
C TYR A 163 -8.87 10.72 6.41
N THR A 164 -8.98 10.81 7.73
CA THR A 164 -7.90 11.29 8.59
C THR A 164 -6.71 10.33 8.53
N ALA A 165 -6.94 9.01 8.51
CA ALA A 165 -5.89 8.01 8.34
C ALA A 165 -5.14 8.13 7.00
N ILE A 166 -5.87 8.31 5.89
CA ILE A 166 -5.31 8.57 4.55
C ILE A 166 -4.37 9.79 4.59
N ARG A 167 -4.84 10.89 5.19
CA ARG A 167 -4.06 12.14 5.28
C ARG A 167 -2.80 11.98 6.11
N ILE A 168 -2.88 11.28 7.24
CA ILE A 168 -1.70 11.01 8.09
C ILE A 168 -0.68 10.18 7.32
N LEU A 169 -1.08 9.06 6.70
CA LEU A 169 -0.18 8.21 5.92
C LEU A 169 0.51 8.98 4.78
N SER A 170 -0.27 9.79 4.04
CA SER A 170 0.28 10.62 2.96
C SER A 170 1.27 11.66 3.47
N ALA A 171 0.97 12.33 4.59
CA ALA A 171 1.87 13.29 5.22
C ALA A 171 3.19 12.64 5.65
N TYR A 172 3.16 11.50 6.34
CA TYR A 172 4.37 10.76 6.71
C TYR A 172 5.16 10.32 5.48
N GLY A 173 4.50 9.76 4.46
CA GLY A 173 5.16 9.32 3.22
C GLY A 173 5.97 10.45 2.57
N ARG A 174 5.40 11.66 2.52
CA ARG A 174 6.04 12.87 1.97
C ARG A 174 7.18 13.39 2.84
N ILE A 175 7.02 13.43 4.16
CA ILE A 175 8.08 13.94 5.05
C ILE A 175 9.26 12.95 5.06
N ILE A 176 9.01 11.64 5.18
CA ILE A 176 10.03 10.59 5.19
C ILE A 176 10.85 10.58 3.89
N HIS A 177 10.29 11.03 2.77
CA HIS A 177 11.04 11.18 1.51
C HIS A 177 12.29 12.05 1.68
N ASN A 178 12.21 13.06 2.55
CA ASN A 178 13.26 14.06 2.77
C ASN A 178 13.95 13.92 4.13
N VAL A 179 13.45 13.05 5.00
CA VAL A 179 13.93 12.88 6.38
C VAL A 179 14.51 11.48 6.57
N PRO A 180 15.81 11.34 6.88
CA PRO A 180 16.42 10.05 7.16
C PRO A 180 15.79 9.39 8.39
N ILE A 181 15.29 8.17 8.22
CA ILE A 181 14.72 7.38 9.32
C ILE A 181 15.74 6.33 9.76
N SER A 182 16.17 6.44 11.01
CA SER A 182 17.05 5.46 11.65
C SER A 182 16.27 4.22 12.11
N ALA A 183 16.93 3.05 12.11
CA ALA A 183 16.40 1.77 12.59
C ALA A 183 15.62 1.85 13.92
N ARG A 184 16.10 2.63 14.89
CA ARG A 184 15.46 2.77 16.22
C ARG A 184 14.00 3.25 16.16
N ARG A 185 13.62 3.97 15.10
CA ARG A 185 12.29 4.58 14.93
C ARG A 185 11.33 3.69 14.15
N HIS A 186 11.82 2.59 13.57
CA HIS A 186 10.99 1.74 12.73
C HIS A 186 9.78 1.20 13.51
N PRO A 187 9.90 0.71 14.76
CA PRO A 187 8.75 0.17 15.49
C PRO A 187 7.63 1.20 15.66
N ILE A 188 7.93 2.39 16.17
CA ILE A 188 6.88 3.40 16.42
C ILE A 188 6.20 3.89 15.14
N LEU A 189 6.96 4.15 14.08
CA LEU A 189 6.41 4.63 12.82
C LEU A 189 5.56 3.56 12.13
N THR A 190 6.03 2.30 12.17
CA THR A 190 5.32 1.20 11.53
C THR A 190 4.13 0.70 12.36
N SER A 191 4.15 0.82 13.69
CA SER A 191 2.98 0.63 14.55
C SER A 191 1.89 1.66 14.25
N LEU A 192 2.24 2.93 14.04
CA LEU A 192 1.29 3.94 13.58
C LEU A 192 0.72 3.53 12.21
N ALA A 193 1.58 3.22 11.24
CA ALA A 193 1.12 2.86 9.91
C ALA A 193 0.20 1.63 9.91
N LEU A 194 0.53 0.60 10.71
CA LEU A 194 -0.31 -0.57 10.93
C LEU A 194 -1.70 -0.19 11.46
N ARG A 195 -1.76 0.67 12.49
CA ARG A 195 -3.04 1.16 13.04
C ARG A 195 -3.89 1.86 11.99
N LEU A 196 -3.28 2.75 11.19
CA LEU A 196 -3.97 3.51 10.15
C LEU A 196 -4.46 2.61 9.00
N VAL A 197 -3.67 1.60 8.63
CA VAL A 197 -4.08 0.57 7.67
C VAL A 197 -5.27 -0.22 8.20
N LEU A 198 -5.24 -0.64 9.47
CA LEU A 198 -6.36 -1.35 10.09
C LEU A 198 -7.63 -0.49 10.12
N THR A 199 -7.56 0.81 10.40
CA THR A 199 -8.72 1.72 10.29
C THR A 199 -9.43 1.57 8.94
N GLY A 200 -8.67 1.54 7.84
CA GLY A 200 -9.25 1.37 6.51
C GLY A 200 -9.75 -0.05 6.23
N LEU A 201 -9.05 -1.08 6.71
CA LEU A 201 -9.50 -2.46 6.58
C LEU A 201 -10.79 -2.73 7.36
N TYR A 202 -10.95 -2.15 8.56
CA TYR A 202 -12.22 -2.24 9.30
C TYR A 202 -13.36 -1.54 8.54
N ALA A 203 -13.11 -0.41 7.89
CA ALA A 203 -14.11 0.24 7.04
C ALA A 203 -14.51 -0.69 5.88
N ALA A 204 -13.55 -1.36 5.25
CA ALA A 204 -13.80 -2.30 4.15
C ALA A 204 -14.50 -3.60 4.56
N MET A 205 -14.48 -3.97 5.84
CA MET A 205 -15.34 -5.06 6.33
C MET A 205 -16.84 -4.75 6.19
N LEU A 206 -17.19 -3.48 6.01
CA LEU A 206 -18.56 -3.02 5.74
C LEU A 206 -18.82 -2.77 4.24
N ASP A 207 -17.90 -3.17 3.35
CA ASP A 207 -18.09 -3.04 1.90
C ASP A 207 -19.36 -3.78 1.44
N ALA A 208 -20.05 -3.21 0.46
CA ALA A 208 -21.25 -3.81 -0.11
C ALA A 208 -20.95 -5.08 -0.93
N ASP A 209 -19.73 -5.19 -1.44
CA ASP A 209 -19.23 -6.40 -2.10
C ASP A 209 -18.72 -7.41 -1.06
N GLU A 210 -19.32 -8.60 -1.04
CA GLU A 210 -19.03 -9.65 -0.07
C GLU A 210 -17.59 -10.16 -0.17
N GLU A 211 -17.00 -10.20 -1.36
CA GLU A 211 -15.63 -10.66 -1.54
C GLU A 211 -14.62 -9.63 -1.00
N VAL A 212 -14.90 -8.33 -1.15
CA VAL A 212 -14.09 -7.26 -0.53
C VAL A 212 -14.19 -7.34 1.00
N SER A 213 -15.41 -7.39 1.53
CA SER A 213 -15.66 -7.47 2.97
C SER A 213 -14.99 -8.69 3.62
N SER A 214 -15.15 -9.88 3.02
CA SER A 214 -14.54 -11.13 3.49
C SER A 214 -13.01 -11.10 3.42
N SER A 215 -12.46 -10.52 2.35
CA SER A 215 -11.01 -10.35 2.19
C SER A 215 -10.44 -9.42 3.27
N ALA A 216 -11.13 -8.31 3.56
CA ALA A 216 -10.73 -7.36 4.60
C ALA A 216 -10.78 -8.02 5.99
N GLN A 217 -11.87 -8.71 6.31
CA GLN A 217 -12.04 -9.42 7.58
C GLN A 217 -10.95 -10.47 7.81
N THR A 218 -10.64 -11.26 6.77
CA THR A 218 -9.58 -12.28 6.82
C THR A 218 -8.22 -11.63 7.07
N THR A 219 -7.94 -10.54 6.37
CA THR A 219 -6.68 -9.79 6.51
C THR A 219 -6.53 -9.22 7.92
N VAL A 220 -7.58 -8.58 8.46
CA VAL A 220 -7.59 -8.04 9.82
C VAL A 220 -7.31 -9.14 10.85
N ASN A 221 -8.02 -10.28 10.77
CA ASN A 221 -7.83 -11.40 11.70
C ASN A 221 -6.39 -11.91 11.69
N LEU A 222 -5.78 -12.02 10.50
CA LEU A 222 -4.39 -12.42 10.35
C LEU A 222 -3.44 -11.40 11.00
N LEU A 223 -3.59 -10.11 10.71
CA LEU A 223 -2.73 -9.07 11.27
C LEU A 223 -2.82 -8.98 12.80
N GLU A 224 -4.04 -8.98 13.34
CA GLU A 224 -4.27 -8.92 14.79
C GLU A 224 -3.71 -10.14 15.54
N SER A 225 -3.69 -11.30 14.92
CA SER A 225 -3.12 -12.51 15.53
C SER A 225 -1.60 -12.48 15.65
N HIS A 226 -0.91 -11.66 14.84
CA HIS A 226 0.56 -11.57 14.80
C HIS A 226 1.13 -10.28 15.42
N ALA A 227 0.30 -9.26 15.65
CA ALA A 227 0.75 -7.93 16.09
C ALA A 227 0.60 -7.68 17.61
N LYS A 228 0.35 -8.73 18.40
CA LYS A 228 0.20 -8.68 19.87
C LYS A 228 1.52 -8.89 20.59
#